data_AF-A0A1M7R189-F1
#
_entry.id   AF-A0A1M7R189-F1
#
_cell.length_a   1.000
_cell.length_b   1.000
_cell.length_c   1.000
_cell.angle_alpha   90.00
_cell.angle_beta   90.00
_cell.angle_gamma   90.00
#
_symmetry.space_group_name_H-M   'P 1'
#
loop_
_entity.id
_entity.type
_entity.pdbx_description
1 polymer ?
#
loop_
_entity_poly.entity_id
_entity_poly.type
_entity_poly.pdbx_seq_one_letter_code
_entity_poly.pdbx_strand_id
1 'polypeptide(L)'
;MKLPLRFHPLARSPQLTALLRWCVVGLVCALLLLAMLPQPVLAAGAPPGSAYRLKVGTLVEFDPRSGTVGDAIKSLLEPVQYRITYRTVDPVDSAAVLQRRIPAIAAHAGVMSIEQALLLLIGEDNRLVVDHVNRLVAVERLPDDAKEMR
;
A
#
# COMPACT_ATOMS: atom_id res chain seq x y z
N MET A 1 -21.85 -12.39 -81.96
CA MET A 1 -20.86 -13.02 -81.06
C MET A 1 -19.50 -12.34 -81.23
N LYS A 2 -18.80 -12.13 -80.10
CA LYS A 2 -17.40 -11.66 -79.92
C LYS A 2 -17.18 -10.13 -79.83
N LEU A 3 -17.23 -9.62 -78.60
CA LEU A 3 -16.47 -8.42 -78.17
C LEU A 3 -15.09 -8.87 -77.66
N PRO A 4 -13.98 -8.19 -78.03
CA PRO A 4 -12.65 -8.53 -77.54
C PRO A 4 -12.38 -7.91 -76.16
N LEU A 5 -12.15 -8.76 -75.16
CA LEU A 5 -11.60 -8.38 -73.86
C LEU A 5 -10.12 -8.00 -74.02
N ARG A 6 -9.84 -6.70 -73.94
CA ARG A 6 -8.48 -6.15 -73.91
C ARG A 6 -7.96 -6.24 -72.47
N PHE A 7 -7.13 -7.24 -72.19
CA PHE A 7 -6.40 -7.31 -70.93
C PHE A 7 -5.34 -6.20 -70.91
N HIS A 8 -5.49 -5.23 -70.01
CA HIS A 8 -4.45 -4.28 -69.69
C HIS A 8 -3.35 -5.00 -68.91
N PRO A 9 -2.08 -5.00 -69.38
CA PRO A 9 -1.00 -5.52 -68.57
C PRO A 9 -0.82 -4.57 -67.37
N LEU A 10 -0.74 -5.14 -66.16
CA LEU A 10 -0.27 -4.46 -64.96
C LEU A 10 1.13 -3.92 -65.24
N ALA A 11 1.20 -2.67 -65.69
CA ALA A 11 2.42 -1.94 -65.90
C ALA A 11 3.12 -1.83 -64.54
N ARG A 12 4.24 -2.55 -64.40
CA ARG A 12 5.17 -2.51 -63.28
C ARG A 12 5.84 -1.13 -63.28
N SER A 13 5.09 -0.09 -62.87
CA SER A 13 5.59 1.27 -62.89
C SER A 13 6.48 1.51 -61.66
N PRO A 14 7.72 2.00 -61.85
CA PRO A 14 8.66 2.24 -60.75
C PRO A 14 8.13 3.30 -59.76
N GLN A 15 7.19 4.14 -60.20
CA GLN A 15 6.53 5.17 -59.39
C GLN A 15 5.62 4.56 -58.30
N LEU A 16 4.95 3.43 -58.59
CA LEU A 16 4.05 2.78 -57.64
C LEU A 16 4.83 2.07 -56.52
N THR A 17 5.99 1.50 -56.85
CA THR A 17 6.89 0.91 -55.85
C THR A 17 7.58 1.98 -55.00
N ALA A 18 7.89 3.14 -55.58
CA ALA A 18 8.37 4.29 -54.82
C ALA A 18 7.30 4.75 -53.81
N LEU A 19 6.07 5.03 -54.24
CA LEU A 19 5.00 5.47 -53.34
C LEU A 19 4.74 4.47 -52.20
N LEU A 20 4.75 3.16 -52.49
CA LEU A 20 4.59 2.12 -51.47
C LEU A 20 5.71 2.15 -50.42
N ARG A 21 6.97 2.39 -50.83
CA ARG A 21 8.11 2.48 -49.90
C ARG A 21 8.00 3.70 -48.97
N TRP A 22 7.52 4.84 -49.48
CA TRP A 22 7.34 6.04 -48.66
C TRP A 22 6.20 5.87 -47.64
N CYS A 23 5.10 5.19 -48.02
CA CYS A 23 4.06 4.82 -47.07
C CYS A 23 4.56 3.89 -45.97
N VAL A 24 5.38 2.88 -46.30
CA VAL A 24 5.93 1.95 -45.30
C VAL A 24 6.86 2.68 -44.33
N VAL A 25 7.73 3.59 -44.82
CA VAL A 25 8.61 4.39 -43.96
C VAL A 25 7.80 5.30 -43.03
N GLY A 26 6.77 5.98 -43.54
CA GLY A 26 5.89 6.80 -42.72
C GLY A 26 5.16 6.02 -41.63
N LEU A 27 4.67 4.82 -41.96
CA LEU A 27 4.00 3.92 -41.01
C LEU A 27 4.96 3.46 -39.90
N VAL A 28 6.18 3.04 -40.26
CA VAL A 28 7.20 2.60 -39.29
C VAL A 28 7.60 3.74 -38.37
N CYS A 29 7.76 4.95 -38.91
CA CYS A 29 8.12 6.13 -38.13
C CYS A 29 7.00 6.51 -37.14
N ALA A 30 5.73 6.42 -37.55
CA ALA A 30 4.58 6.66 -36.67
C ALA A 30 4.50 5.61 -35.54
N LEU A 31 4.78 4.34 -35.83
CA LEU A 31 4.80 3.27 -34.82
C LEU A 31 5.92 3.46 -33.79
N LEU A 32 7.12 3.86 -34.25
CA LEU A 32 8.25 4.17 -33.38
C LEU A 32 7.96 5.36 -32.46
N LEU A 33 7.31 6.40 -32.98
CA LEU A 33 6.89 7.55 -32.17
C LEU A 33 5.84 7.16 -31.13
N LEU A 34 4.91 6.27 -31.46
CA LEU A 34 3.89 5.78 -30.53
C LEU A 34 4.52 4.93 -29.40
N ALA A 35 5.57 4.16 -29.69
CA ALA A 35 6.28 3.35 -28.71
C ALA A 35 7.15 4.16 -27.72
N MET A 36 7.47 5.41 -28.07
CA MET A 36 8.25 6.33 -27.21
C MET A 36 7.37 7.13 -26.25
N LEU A 37 6.04 7.00 -26.33
CA LEU A 37 5.14 7.65 -25.38
C LEU A 37 5.30 7.00 -23.99
N PRO A 38 5.47 7.80 -22.92
CA PRO A 38 5.52 7.27 -21.56
C PRO A 38 4.22 6.54 -21.27
N GLN A 39 4.31 5.26 -20.89
CA GLN A 39 3.13 4.49 -20.53
C GLN A 39 2.54 5.07 -19.24
N PRO A 40 1.21 5.25 -19.15
CA PRO A 40 0.58 5.60 -17.89
C PRO A 40 0.76 4.44 -16.92
N VAL A 41 1.66 4.60 -15.94
CA VAL A 41 1.70 3.74 -14.76
C VAL A 41 0.42 4.01 -13.98
N LEU A 42 -0.51 3.05 -14.03
CA LEU A 42 -1.60 2.99 -13.06
C LEU A 42 -0.98 2.67 -11.71
N ALA A 43 -0.88 3.68 -10.85
CA ALA A 43 -0.64 3.46 -9.44
C ALA A 43 -1.79 2.58 -8.91
N ALA A 44 -1.50 1.30 -8.68
CA ALA A 44 -2.42 0.41 -7.99
C ALA A 44 -2.53 0.92 -6.54
N GLY A 45 -3.52 1.78 -6.30
CA GLY A 45 -3.92 2.14 -4.94
C GLY A 45 -4.20 0.85 -4.17
N ALA A 46 -3.68 0.75 -2.94
CA ALA A 46 -3.87 -0.41 -2.09
C ALA A 46 -5.37 -0.79 -2.05
N PRO A 47 -5.72 -2.09 -2.13
CA PRO A 47 -7.11 -2.51 -2.27
C PRO A 47 -7.96 -1.91 -1.13
N PRO A 48 -9.15 -1.37 -1.47
CA PRO A 48 -10.06 -0.79 -0.49
C PRO A 48 -10.43 -1.87 0.53
N GLY A 49 -9.92 -1.73 1.76
CA GLY A 49 -10.12 -2.71 2.84
C GLY A 49 -8.86 -3.04 3.65
N SER A 50 -7.66 -2.82 3.09
CA SER A 50 -6.39 -3.06 3.81
C SER A 50 -6.18 -2.14 5.02
N ALA A 51 -6.59 -0.87 4.92
CA ALA A 51 -6.51 0.11 6.00
C ALA A 51 -7.51 -0.14 7.15
N TYR A 52 -8.62 -0.85 6.88
CA TYR A 52 -9.69 -1.05 7.86
C TYR A 52 -9.45 -2.24 8.80
N ARG A 53 -8.38 -3.01 8.59
CA ARG A 53 -8.16 -4.25 9.33
C ARG A 53 -7.90 -4.03 10.83
N LEU A 54 -7.34 -2.88 11.22
CA LEU A 54 -7.18 -2.51 12.64
C LEU A 54 -8.49 -2.00 13.27
N LYS A 55 -9.48 -1.62 12.46
CA LYS A 55 -10.78 -1.12 12.94
C LYS A 55 -11.81 -2.23 13.20
N VAL A 56 -11.42 -3.48 13.01
CA VAL A 56 -12.27 -4.64 13.29
C VAL A 56 -12.48 -4.75 14.80
N GLY A 57 -13.75 -4.78 15.22
CA GLY A 57 -14.13 -5.01 16.61
C GLY A 57 -13.87 -6.46 17.02
N THR A 58 -13.18 -6.66 18.14
CA THR A 58 -12.94 -7.97 18.73
C THR A 58 -13.13 -7.90 20.24
N LEU A 59 -13.43 -9.05 20.85
CA LEU A 59 -13.31 -9.19 22.30
C LEU A 59 -11.82 -9.23 22.62
N VAL A 60 -11.37 -8.34 23.50
CA VAL A 60 -9.99 -8.25 23.94
C VAL A 60 -9.93 -8.50 25.44
N GLU A 61 -9.20 -9.54 25.81
CA GLU A 61 -8.91 -9.88 27.19
C GLU A 61 -7.39 -9.92 27.35
N PHE A 62 -6.89 -9.09 28.25
CA PHE A 62 -5.48 -9.08 28.62
C PHE A 62 -5.33 -9.57 30.04
N ASP A 63 -4.39 -10.47 30.28
CA ASP A 63 -3.96 -10.79 31.64
C ASP A 63 -2.87 -9.80 32.07
N PRO A 64 -3.15 -8.85 32.98
CA PRO A 64 -2.18 -7.84 33.40
C PRO A 64 -0.99 -8.43 34.17
N ARG A 65 -1.06 -9.71 34.59
CA ARG A 65 0.01 -10.38 35.36
C ARG A 65 0.97 -11.17 34.48
N SER A 66 0.59 -11.50 33.24
CA SER A 66 1.40 -12.31 32.34
C SER A 66 1.81 -11.52 31.10
N GLY A 67 3.05 -11.01 31.14
CA GLY A 67 3.74 -10.48 29.95
C GLY A 67 3.90 -8.96 29.90
N THR A 68 4.36 -8.51 28.73
CA THR A 68 4.65 -7.12 28.43
C THR A 68 3.64 -6.54 27.44
N VAL A 69 3.60 -5.21 27.35
CA VAL A 69 2.83 -4.48 26.33
C VAL A 69 3.21 -4.97 24.92
N GLY A 70 4.49 -5.19 24.66
CA GLY A 70 4.97 -5.70 23.37
C GLY A 70 4.44 -7.09 23.02
N ASP A 71 4.36 -7.99 24.00
CA ASP A 71 3.77 -9.31 23.82
C ASP A 71 2.27 -9.21 23.50
N ALA A 72 1.54 -8.39 24.25
CA ALA A 72 0.11 -8.17 24.04
C ALA A 72 -0.18 -7.56 22.65
N ILE A 73 0.61 -6.57 22.23
CA ILE A 73 0.49 -5.98 20.89
C ILE A 73 0.78 -7.05 19.83
N LYS A 74 1.82 -7.86 20.00
CA LYS A 74 2.16 -8.92 19.04
C LYS A 74 1.01 -9.92 18.88
N SER A 75 0.39 -10.35 19.97
CA SER A 75 -0.77 -11.24 19.94
C SER A 75 -2.00 -10.62 19.25
N LEU A 76 -2.24 -9.32 19.45
CA LEU A 76 -3.33 -8.61 18.76
C LEU A 76 -3.09 -8.45 17.25
N LEU A 77 -1.84 -8.24 16.85
CA LEU A 77 -1.48 -8.00 15.45
C LEU A 77 -1.37 -9.28 14.61
N GLU A 78 -1.10 -10.41 15.25
CA GLU A 78 -0.96 -11.73 14.61
C GLU A 78 -2.13 -12.09 13.68
N PRO A 79 -3.41 -12.08 14.11
CA PRO A 79 -4.54 -12.44 13.25
C PRO A 79 -4.75 -11.46 12.09
N VAL A 80 -4.33 -10.20 12.24
CA VAL A 80 -4.47 -9.17 11.21
C VAL A 80 -3.26 -9.04 10.28
N GLN A 81 -2.23 -9.87 10.51
CA GLN A 81 -1.00 -9.93 9.72
C GLN A 81 -0.24 -8.59 9.70
N TYR A 82 -0.34 -7.82 10.79
CA TYR A 82 0.51 -6.66 11.04
C TYR A 82 1.73 -7.07 11.87
N ARG A 83 2.80 -6.28 11.81
CA ARG A 83 4.03 -6.51 12.58
C ARG A 83 4.46 -5.24 13.29
N ILE A 84 4.99 -5.39 14.50
CA ILE A 84 5.71 -4.30 15.15
C ILE A 84 7.01 -4.02 14.39
N THR A 85 7.32 -2.74 14.20
CA THR A 85 8.64 -2.26 13.79
C THR A 85 9.26 -1.44 14.91
N TYR A 86 10.58 -1.57 15.07
CA TYR A 86 11.40 -0.78 16.00
C TYR A 86 12.10 0.39 15.30
N ARG A 87 11.82 0.60 14.01
CA ARG A 87 12.32 1.76 13.25
C ARG A 87 11.44 2.96 13.56
N THR A 88 11.78 3.68 14.63
CA THR A 88 11.07 4.88 15.09
C THR A 88 12.06 6.04 15.22
N VAL A 89 11.53 7.25 15.42
CA VAL A 89 12.35 8.45 15.66
C VAL A 89 13.17 8.31 16.96
N ASP A 90 12.59 7.71 18.00
CA ASP A 90 13.28 7.40 19.27
C ASP A 90 13.12 5.91 19.63
N PRO A 91 14.09 5.05 19.25
CA PRO A 91 13.99 3.61 19.47
C PRO A 91 14.10 3.22 20.95
N VAL A 92 14.73 4.06 21.80
CA VAL A 92 14.92 3.76 23.22
C VAL A 92 13.60 3.94 23.96
N ASP A 93 12.92 5.07 23.75
CA ASP A 93 11.61 5.32 24.34
C ASP A 93 10.56 4.33 23.81
N SER A 94 10.57 4.03 22.51
CA SER A 94 9.70 3.00 21.92
C SER A 94 9.90 1.63 22.58
N ALA A 95 11.15 1.20 22.76
CA ALA A 95 11.46 -0.07 23.42
C ALA A 95 11.03 -0.07 24.89
N ALA A 96 11.23 1.04 25.59
CA ALA A 96 10.81 1.18 26.98
C ALA A 96 9.31 0.99 27.15
N VAL A 97 8.48 1.53 26.24
CA VAL A 97 7.02 1.33 26.28
C VAL A 97 6.65 -0.13 26.05
N LEU A 98 7.25 -0.78 25.05
CA LEU A 98 6.95 -2.18 24.72
C LEU A 98 7.36 -3.15 25.84
N GLN A 99 8.39 -2.81 26.63
CA GLN A 99 8.85 -3.63 27.75
C GLN A 99 8.04 -3.40 29.05
N ARG A 100 7.14 -2.41 29.09
CA ARG A 100 6.29 -2.17 30.26
C ARG A 100 5.36 -3.36 30.51
N ARG A 101 4.98 -3.54 31.77
CA ARG A 101 3.85 -4.42 32.09
C ARG A 101 2.56 -3.85 31.51
N ILE A 102 1.66 -4.76 31.17
CA ILE A 102 0.32 -4.42 30.69
C ILE A 102 -0.37 -3.54 31.75
N PRO A 103 -0.89 -2.36 31.37
CA PRO A 103 -1.51 -1.45 32.32
C PRO A 103 -2.80 -2.07 32.88
N ALA A 104 -3.08 -1.86 34.17
CA ALA A 104 -4.23 -2.48 34.84
C ALA A 104 -5.59 -2.10 34.22
N ILE A 105 -5.67 -0.92 33.60
CA ILE A 105 -6.86 -0.47 32.86
C ILE A 105 -7.21 -1.40 31.69
N ALA A 106 -6.22 -2.11 31.14
CA ALA A 106 -6.41 -3.06 30.04
C ALA A 106 -7.07 -4.37 30.46
N ALA A 107 -7.06 -4.71 31.76
CA ALA A 107 -7.70 -5.94 32.24
C ALA A 107 -9.21 -5.99 31.95
N HIS A 108 -9.85 -4.86 31.68
CA HIS A 108 -11.28 -4.73 31.42
C HIS A 108 -11.58 -4.21 30.00
N ALA A 109 -10.69 -4.46 29.04
CA ALA A 109 -10.78 -3.91 27.69
C ALA A 109 -12.10 -4.27 26.96
N GLY A 110 -12.66 -5.46 27.18
CA GLY A 110 -13.98 -5.81 26.64
C GLY A 110 -14.04 -5.81 25.11
N VAL A 111 -15.18 -5.42 24.53
CA VAL A 111 -15.35 -5.37 23.07
C VAL A 111 -14.89 -4.01 22.54
N MET A 112 -13.81 -4.01 21.76
CA MET A 112 -13.28 -2.81 21.12
C MET A 112 -12.55 -3.15 19.81
N SER A 113 -12.24 -2.13 19.00
CA SER A 113 -11.39 -2.34 17.82
C SER A 113 -9.95 -2.66 18.22
N ILE A 114 -9.22 -3.36 17.34
CA ILE A 114 -7.80 -3.64 17.54
C ILE A 114 -7.02 -2.33 17.72
N GLU A 115 -7.32 -1.31 16.92
CA GLU A 115 -6.71 0.02 17.05
C GLU A 115 -6.92 0.63 18.44
N GLN A 116 -8.14 0.56 18.98
CA GLN A 116 -8.43 1.04 20.34
C GLN A 116 -7.69 0.24 21.41
N ALA A 117 -7.60 -1.08 21.25
CA ALA A 117 -6.87 -1.93 22.18
C ALA A 117 -5.36 -1.60 22.18
N LEU A 118 -4.79 -1.34 21.00
CA LEU A 118 -3.40 -0.90 20.87
C LEU A 118 -3.17 0.45 21.55
N LEU A 119 -4.06 1.42 21.33
CA LEU A 119 -3.98 2.74 21.98
C LEU A 119 -4.06 2.62 23.51
N LEU A 120 -4.91 1.74 24.01
CA LEU A 120 -5.07 1.51 25.44
C LEU A 120 -3.81 0.86 26.06
N LEU A 121 -3.13 -0.03 25.34
CA LEU A 121 -1.89 -0.67 25.80
C LEU A 121 -0.71 0.32 25.84
N ILE A 122 -0.59 1.21 24.85
CA ILE A 122 0.53 2.16 24.79
C ILE A 122 0.33 3.38 25.71
N GLY A 123 -0.91 3.70 26.06
CA GLY A 123 -1.26 4.84 26.91
C GLY A 123 -1.24 6.19 26.18
N GLU A 124 -1.67 7.24 26.88
CA GLU A 124 -1.94 8.55 26.28
C GLU A 124 -0.69 9.36 25.92
N ASP A 125 0.45 9.04 26.53
CA ASP A 125 1.74 9.69 26.27
C ASP A 125 2.37 9.25 24.95
N ASN A 126 1.77 8.26 24.28
CA ASN A 126 2.31 7.63 23.08
C ASN A 126 1.30 7.72 21.94
N ARG A 127 1.83 7.74 20.72
CA ARG A 127 1.06 7.65 19.48
C ARG A 127 1.34 6.34 18.77
N LEU A 128 0.33 5.86 18.08
CA LEU A 128 0.42 4.74 17.17
C LEU A 128 0.70 5.25 15.76
N VAL A 129 1.79 4.79 15.14
CA VAL A 129 2.11 5.07 13.74
C VAL A 129 1.85 3.79 12.94
N VAL A 130 0.98 3.88 11.93
CA VAL A 130 0.55 2.71 11.15
C VAL A 130 0.93 2.89 9.69
N ASP A 131 1.69 1.93 9.17
CA ASP A 131 1.95 1.77 7.74
C ASP A 131 1.07 0.64 7.20
N HIS A 132 -0.02 1.03 6.53
CA HIS A 132 -0.97 0.08 5.94
C HIS A 132 -0.40 -0.66 4.71
N VAL A 133 0.59 -0.08 4.03
CA VAL A 133 1.19 -0.65 2.82
C VAL A 133 2.08 -1.82 3.19
N ASN A 134 2.98 -1.61 4.16
CA ASN A 134 3.92 -2.63 4.63
C ASN A 134 3.37 -3.46 5.80
N ARG A 135 2.17 -3.13 6.30
CA ARG A 135 1.53 -3.75 7.47
C ARG A 135 2.40 -3.65 8.72
N LEU A 136 2.95 -2.47 8.96
CA LEU A 136 3.81 -2.19 10.09
C LEU A 136 3.10 -1.28 11.09
N VAL A 137 3.38 -1.51 12.36
CA VAL A 137 2.95 -0.66 13.47
C VAL A 137 4.18 -0.25 14.27
N ALA A 138 4.29 1.04 14.55
CA ALA A 138 5.29 1.63 15.42
C ALA A 138 4.61 2.35 16.58
N VAL A 139 5.30 2.38 17.73
CA VAL A 139 4.89 3.13 18.91
C VAL A 139 5.90 4.25 19.10
N GLU A 140 5.43 5.49 19.16
CA GLU A 140 6.28 6.66 19.33
C GLU A 140 5.78 7.49 20.49
N ARG A 141 6.70 8.18 21.17
CA ARG A 141 6.33 9.15 22.18
C ARG A 141 5.65 10.35 21.53
N LEU A 142 4.56 10.82 22.13
CA LEU A 142 3.90 12.04 21.69
C LEU A 142 4.75 13.24 22.15
N PRO A 143 5.12 14.18 21.26
CA PRO A 143 5.83 15.38 21.67
C PRO A 143 4.95 16.26 22.58
N ASP A 144 5.56 16.91 23.56
CA ASP A 144 4.84 17.65 24.60
C ASP A 144 3.96 18.77 24.03
N ASP A 145 4.41 19.41 22.94
CA ASP A 145 3.65 20.46 22.23
C ASP A 145 2.31 19.96 21.65
N ALA A 146 2.23 18.68 21.31
CA ALA A 146 1.01 18.07 20.76
C ALA A 146 0.00 17.68 21.84
N LYS A 147 0.42 17.70 23.12
CA LYS A 147 -0.41 17.28 24.26
C LYS A 147 -1.32 18.42 24.74
N GLU A 148 -0.87 19.67 24.63
CA GLU A 148 -1.65 20.87 25.00
C GLU A 148 -2.84 21.15 24.06
N MET A 149 -2.88 20.53 22.88
CA MET A 149 -3.93 20.73 21.88
C MET A 149 -5.10 19.72 21.99
N ARG A 150 -5.08 18.80 22.97
CA ARG A 150 -6.01 17.66 23.04
C ARG A 150 -7.03 17.74 24.17
#